data_AF-A0A812H5Y1-F1
#
_entry.id   AF-A0A812H5Y1-F1
#
_cell.length_a   1.000
_cell.length_b   1.000
_cell.length_c   1.000
_cell.angle_alpha   90.00
_cell.angle_beta   90.00
_cell.angle_gamma   90.00
#
_symmetry.space_group_name_H-M   'P 1'
#
loop_
_entity.id
_entity.type
_entity.pdbx_description
1 polymer ?
#
loop_
_entity_poly.entity_id
_entity_poly.type
_entity_poly.pdbx_seq_one_letter_code
_entity_poly.pdbx_strand_id
1 'polypeptide(L)'
;MTHILVLLSCASFLGLLPVSLLAERLGGSWLPRFFQSAGGLFSWAPPTAFAACGDLQGVWEQNVAAFRGIPYGTPPVGSRRFQPADPAPCWPAGTVFDASKNGNICFQSKGGGPGESEDCLNLNVFAPAKARNLPVFVWIYGGSNVQGSAISEFYGPIENIVRRNPCVLVAMTLGE
;
A
#
# COMPACT_ATOMS: atom_id res chain seq x y z
N MET A 1 26.03 -55.29 -14.55
CA MET A 1 26.92 -54.28 -13.94
C MET A 1 26.43 -52.95 -14.48
N THR A 2 25.81 -52.06 -13.70
CA THR A 2 26.41 -51.31 -12.59
C THR A 2 25.27 -50.69 -11.76
N HIS A 3 25.50 -50.55 -10.46
CA HIS A 3 24.58 -50.05 -9.43
C HIS A 3 24.05 -48.62 -9.68
N ILE A 4 22.77 -48.38 -9.42
CA ILE A 4 22.22 -47.03 -9.19
C ILE A 4 22.12 -46.86 -7.67
N LEU A 5 22.97 -46.00 -7.12
CA LEU A 5 22.90 -45.47 -5.75
C LEU A 5 22.24 -44.09 -5.84
N VAL A 6 21.07 -43.89 -5.22
CA VAL A 6 20.54 -42.56 -4.94
C VAL A 6 20.69 -42.32 -3.44
N LEU A 7 21.66 -41.49 -3.08
CA LEU A 7 21.85 -41.01 -1.71
C LEU A 7 20.92 -39.82 -1.45
N LEU A 8 20.09 -39.97 -0.41
CA LEU A 8 19.59 -38.84 0.38
C LEU A 8 20.75 -38.25 1.20
N SER A 9 20.83 -36.91 1.29
CA SER A 9 21.26 -36.14 2.48
C SER A 9 21.28 -34.66 2.07
N CYS A 10 20.37 -33.82 2.57
CA CYS A 10 20.52 -33.04 3.81
C CYS A 10 21.77 -32.15 3.78
N ALA A 11 21.55 -30.83 3.70
CA ALA A 11 22.52 -29.81 4.14
C ALA A 11 21.87 -28.41 4.13
N SER A 12 21.46 -27.96 5.31
CA SER A 12 21.44 -26.54 5.66
C SER A 12 22.87 -26.02 5.59
N PHE A 13 23.17 -25.06 4.71
CA PHE A 13 24.46 -24.37 4.73
C PHE A 13 24.29 -22.90 4.33
N LEU A 14 24.68 -22.01 5.25
CA LEU A 14 25.23 -20.71 4.94
C LEU A 14 26.29 -20.89 3.85
N GLY A 15 26.17 -20.23 2.71
CA GLY A 15 27.15 -20.34 1.66
C GLY A 15 26.76 -19.58 0.41
N LEU A 16 27.57 -18.56 0.11
CA LEU A 16 27.84 -17.99 -1.21
C LEU A 16 27.35 -18.87 -2.36
N LEU A 17 26.50 -18.31 -3.21
CA LEU A 17 26.05 -18.96 -4.45
C LEU A 17 27.27 -19.51 -5.23
N PRO A 18 27.25 -20.77 -5.68
CA PRO A 18 28.30 -21.28 -6.54
C PRO A 18 28.19 -20.59 -7.90
N VAL A 19 29.19 -19.79 -8.25
CA VAL A 19 29.41 -19.35 -9.63
C VAL A 19 29.93 -20.57 -10.39
N SER A 20 29.02 -21.35 -10.98
CA SER A 20 29.40 -22.41 -11.91
C SER A 20 29.91 -21.74 -13.20
N LEU A 21 31.23 -21.60 -13.36
CA LEU A 21 31.83 -21.28 -14.65
C LEU A 21 31.68 -22.49 -15.58
N LEU A 22 30.70 -22.45 -16.49
CA LEU A 22 30.79 -23.23 -17.73
C LEU A 22 31.50 -22.37 -18.77
N ALA A 23 32.69 -22.80 -19.20
CA ALA A 23 33.42 -22.19 -20.30
C ALA A 23 33.21 -23.04 -21.56
N GLU A 24 32.46 -22.54 -22.54
CA GLU A 24 32.41 -23.13 -23.89
C GLU A 24 33.22 -22.27 -24.87
N ARG A 25 34.05 -22.94 -25.65
CA ARG A 25 35.03 -22.32 -26.56
C ARG A 25 34.38 -22.13 -27.94
N LEU A 26 33.84 -20.94 -28.20
CA LEU A 26 33.48 -20.53 -29.56
C LEU A 26 34.50 -19.49 -30.06
N GLY A 27 35.33 -19.87 -31.02
CA GLY A 27 36.02 -18.88 -31.88
C GLY A 27 37.09 -18.01 -31.24
N GLY A 28 37.88 -18.51 -30.30
CA GLY A 28 39.26 -18.02 -30.09
C GLY A 28 39.45 -16.69 -29.34
N SER A 29 38.43 -16.09 -28.71
CA SER A 29 38.64 -14.95 -27.80
C SER A 29 37.93 -15.14 -26.46
N TRP A 30 38.67 -14.92 -25.37
CA TRP A 30 38.17 -14.94 -24.00
C TRP A 30 37.60 -13.57 -23.66
N LEU A 31 36.33 -13.32 -23.96
CA LEU A 31 35.63 -12.15 -23.43
C LEU A 31 34.79 -12.59 -22.22
N PRO A 32 34.95 -11.99 -21.04
CA PRO A 32 34.06 -12.24 -19.93
C PRO A 32 32.68 -11.70 -20.31
N ARG A 33 31.77 -12.59 -20.72
CA ARG A 33 30.34 -12.24 -20.73
C ARG A 33 29.89 -12.30 -19.28
N PHE A 34 29.81 -11.13 -18.65
CA PHE A 34 29.03 -10.98 -17.43
C PHE A 34 27.60 -11.36 -17.79
N PHE A 35 27.18 -12.58 -17.43
CA PHE A 35 25.77 -12.86 -17.28
C PHE A 35 25.32 -11.99 -16.11
N GLN A 36 24.82 -10.81 -16.44
CA GLN A 36 23.97 -10.06 -15.54
C GLN A 36 22.79 -10.99 -15.30
N SER A 37 22.78 -11.67 -14.15
CA SER A 37 21.53 -12.23 -13.67
C SER A 37 20.58 -11.05 -13.65
N ALA A 38 19.57 -11.11 -14.51
CA ALA A 38 18.40 -10.29 -14.31
C ALA A 38 17.92 -10.70 -12.92
N GLY A 39 18.32 -9.94 -11.90
CA GLY A 39 17.68 -9.96 -10.60
C GLY A 39 16.25 -9.58 -10.89
N GLY A 40 15.42 -10.59 -11.14
CA GLY A 40 14.00 -10.42 -11.30
C GLY A 40 13.56 -9.67 -10.06
N LEU A 41 13.13 -8.42 -10.25
CA LEU A 41 12.48 -7.67 -9.21
C LEU A 41 11.30 -8.55 -8.78
N PHE A 42 11.39 -9.15 -7.59
CA PHE A 42 10.23 -9.74 -6.93
C PHE A 42 9.28 -8.57 -6.65
N SER A 43 8.48 -8.18 -7.63
CA SER A 43 7.34 -7.31 -7.41
C SER A 43 6.29 -8.15 -6.69
N TRP A 44 6.12 -7.89 -5.41
CA TRP A 44 4.99 -8.42 -4.68
C TRP A 44 3.72 -7.89 -5.36
N ALA A 45 2.74 -8.77 -5.58
CA ALA A 45 1.43 -8.33 -6.04
C ALA A 45 0.91 -7.23 -5.08
N PRO A 46 0.27 -6.17 -5.60
CA PRO A 46 -0.33 -5.14 -4.76
C PRO A 46 -1.25 -5.75 -3.70
N PRO A 47 -1.30 -5.20 -2.47
CA PRO A 47 -2.22 -5.69 -1.46
C PRO A 47 -3.66 -5.45 -1.91
N THR A 48 -4.53 -6.42 -1.69
CA THR A 48 -5.96 -6.30 -1.94
C THR A 48 -6.74 -6.49 -0.65
N ALA A 49 -7.93 -5.87 -0.58
CA ALA A 49 -8.85 -6.03 0.53
C ALA A 49 -10.30 -5.97 0.04
N PHE A 50 -11.19 -6.70 0.69
CA PHE A 50 -12.63 -6.64 0.42
C PHE A 50 -13.30 -5.69 1.42
N ALA A 51 -13.99 -4.67 0.91
CA ALA A 51 -14.79 -3.73 1.68
C ALA A 51 -16.29 -3.94 1.35
N ALA A 52 -17.16 -3.28 2.12
CA ALA A 52 -18.62 -3.39 1.90
C ALA A 52 -19.05 -3.02 0.48
N CYS A 53 -18.32 -2.10 -0.17
CA CYS A 53 -18.60 -1.66 -1.53
C CYS A 53 -17.84 -2.41 -2.64
N GLY A 54 -17.02 -3.40 -2.29
CA GLY A 54 -16.28 -4.24 -3.26
C GLY A 54 -14.79 -4.33 -2.95
N ASP A 55 -14.01 -4.70 -3.97
CA ASP A 55 -12.56 -4.88 -3.84
C ASP A 55 -11.78 -3.56 -3.89
N LEU A 56 -10.74 -3.49 -3.07
CA LEU A 56 -9.74 -2.42 -3.01
C LEU A 56 -8.38 -2.96 -3.47
N GLN A 57 -7.62 -2.16 -4.20
CA GLN A 57 -6.21 -2.40 -4.48
C GLN A 57 -5.35 -1.28 -3.88
N GLY A 58 -4.46 -1.63 -2.95
CA GLY A 58 -3.56 -0.69 -2.29
C GLY A 58 -2.12 -0.78 -2.81
N VAL A 59 -1.18 -0.31 -1.99
CA VAL A 59 0.27 -0.41 -2.23
C VAL A 59 1.01 -0.92 -0.99
N TRP A 60 2.11 -1.63 -1.21
CA TRP A 60 3.02 -2.02 -0.14
C TRP A 60 4.04 -0.92 0.14
N GLU A 61 4.11 -0.48 1.38
CA GLU A 61 5.08 0.50 1.85
C GLU A 61 5.77 -0.02 3.09
N GLN A 62 7.05 -0.38 2.97
CA GLN A 62 7.85 -0.86 4.10
C GLN A 62 7.15 -2.01 4.90
N ASN A 63 6.51 -2.95 4.18
CA ASN A 63 5.70 -4.06 4.70
C ASN A 63 4.35 -3.70 5.36
N VAL A 64 3.88 -2.48 5.16
CA VAL A 64 2.52 -2.05 5.48
C VAL A 64 1.70 -2.05 4.20
N ALA A 65 0.52 -2.68 4.23
CA ALA A 65 -0.49 -2.51 3.20
C ALA A 65 -1.18 -1.17 3.44
N ALA A 66 -1.07 -0.26 2.48
CA ALA A 66 -1.69 1.05 2.52
C ALA A 66 -2.80 1.13 1.46
N PHE A 67 -4.01 1.41 1.92
CA PHE A 67 -5.19 1.66 1.09
C PHE A 67 -5.65 3.09 1.35
N ARG A 68 -5.73 3.92 0.33
CA ARG A 68 -5.89 5.37 0.48
C ARG A 68 -7.04 5.92 -0.34
N GLY A 69 -7.51 7.10 0.05
CA GLY A 69 -8.52 7.84 -0.68
C GLY A 69 -9.86 7.12 -0.77
N ILE A 70 -10.14 6.16 0.11
CA ILE A 70 -11.36 5.37 0.08
C ILE A 70 -12.53 6.30 0.45
N PRO A 71 -13.54 6.48 -0.41
CA PRO A 71 -14.66 7.36 -0.10
C PRO A 71 -15.52 6.73 1.00
N TYR A 72 -15.87 7.53 2.01
CA TYR A 72 -16.83 7.11 3.04
C TYR A 72 -18.12 7.93 3.02
N GLY A 73 -18.07 9.14 2.44
CA GLY A 73 -19.22 10.03 2.32
C GLY A 73 -19.50 10.42 0.87
N THR A 74 -20.77 10.69 0.58
CA THR A 74 -21.15 11.35 -0.68
C THR A 74 -20.57 12.77 -0.71
N PRO A 75 -19.96 13.21 -1.84
CA PRO A 75 -19.36 14.54 -1.93
C PRO A 75 -20.34 15.66 -1.52
N PRO A 76 -19.99 16.54 -0.55
CA PRO A 76 -20.84 17.63 -0.06
C PRO A 76 -20.84 18.85 -1.01
N VAL A 77 -20.99 18.61 -2.31
CA VAL A 77 -20.97 19.66 -3.35
C VAL A 77 -22.38 20.20 -3.63
N GLY A 78 -22.46 21.47 -4.05
CA GLY A 78 -23.71 22.09 -4.50
C GLY A 78 -24.77 22.13 -3.40
N SER A 79 -25.96 21.57 -3.66
CA SER A 79 -27.07 21.55 -2.69
C SER A 79 -26.81 20.67 -1.46
N ARG A 80 -25.78 19.82 -1.49
CA ARG A 80 -25.36 18.99 -0.36
C ARG A 80 -24.41 19.71 0.60
N ARG A 81 -23.93 20.90 0.25
CA ARG A 81 -23.05 21.67 1.13
C ARG A 81 -23.77 21.98 2.45
N PHE A 82 -23.06 21.77 3.55
CA PHE A 82 -23.58 21.93 4.92
C PHE A 82 -24.72 20.97 5.32
N GLN A 83 -24.94 19.91 4.54
CA GLN A 83 -25.81 18.81 4.94
C GLN A 83 -25.00 17.71 5.62
N PRO A 84 -25.61 16.89 6.49
CA PRO A 84 -24.98 15.68 6.99
C PRO A 84 -24.44 14.80 5.85
N ALA A 85 -23.28 14.19 6.07
CA ALA A 85 -22.71 13.27 5.10
C ALA A 85 -23.60 12.02 4.97
N ASP A 86 -24.08 11.74 3.76
CA ASP A 86 -24.64 10.44 3.43
C ASP A 86 -23.50 9.46 3.13
N PRO A 87 -23.71 8.14 3.31
CA PRO A 87 -22.74 7.13 2.90
C PRO A 87 -22.31 7.32 1.44
N ALA A 88 -21.03 7.06 1.16
CA ALA A 88 -20.55 7.05 -0.22
C ALA A 88 -21.30 5.99 -1.05
N PRO A 89 -21.67 6.29 -2.31
CA PRO A 89 -22.13 5.25 -3.22
C PRO A 89 -21.00 4.25 -3.48
N CYS A 90 -21.35 2.97 -3.60
CA CYS A 90 -20.38 1.97 -3.99
C CYS A 90 -19.90 2.20 -5.42
N TRP A 91 -18.64 1.85 -5.69
CA TRP A 91 -18.11 1.83 -7.05
C TRP A 91 -18.83 0.75 -7.90
N PRO A 92 -18.75 0.83 -9.24
CA PRO A 92 -19.47 -0.09 -10.13
C PRO A 92 -19.17 -1.56 -9.81
N ALA A 93 -20.22 -2.40 -9.84
CA ALA A 93 -20.07 -3.82 -9.57
C ALA A 93 -19.08 -4.47 -10.54
N GLY A 94 -18.21 -5.34 -10.03
CA GLY A 94 -17.15 -6.00 -10.81
C GLY A 94 -15.92 -5.13 -11.08
N THR A 95 -15.84 -3.93 -10.50
CA THR A 95 -14.65 -3.09 -10.54
C THR A 95 -13.88 -3.13 -9.22
N VAL A 96 -12.57 -2.87 -9.30
CA VAL A 96 -11.68 -2.71 -8.15
C VAL A 96 -11.41 -1.22 -7.97
N PHE A 97 -11.58 -0.71 -6.75
CA PHE A 97 -11.22 0.66 -6.43
C PHE A 97 -9.69 0.78 -6.27
N ASP A 98 -9.08 1.71 -7.01
CA ASP A 98 -7.66 2.04 -6.90
C ASP A 98 -7.40 2.87 -5.64
N ALA A 99 -7.06 2.17 -4.56
CA ALA A 99 -6.69 2.75 -3.28
C ALA A 99 -5.17 2.96 -3.15
N SER A 100 -4.43 3.07 -4.26
CA SER A 100 -2.98 3.30 -4.24
C SER A 100 -2.60 4.77 -3.96
N LYS A 101 -3.54 5.70 -4.10
CA LYS A 101 -3.30 7.16 -4.07
C LYS A 101 -4.09 7.84 -2.97
N ASN A 102 -3.51 8.90 -2.44
CA ASN A 102 -4.21 9.80 -1.52
C ASN A 102 -5.45 10.40 -2.19
N GLY A 103 -6.53 10.53 -1.41
CA GLY A 103 -7.69 11.33 -1.81
C GLY A 103 -7.41 12.82 -1.67
N ASN A 104 -8.39 13.63 -2.06
CA ASN A 104 -8.35 15.09 -1.91
C ASN A 104 -8.37 15.50 -0.43
N ILE A 105 -7.88 16.70 -0.15
CA ILE A 105 -8.05 17.37 1.14
C ILE A 105 -9.23 18.35 1.03
N CYS A 106 -9.88 18.65 2.16
CA CYS A 106 -10.98 19.61 2.16
C CYS A 106 -10.45 21.04 1.98
N PHE A 107 -11.29 21.96 1.49
CA PHE A 107 -10.96 23.38 1.48
C PHE A 107 -10.66 23.91 2.88
N GLN A 108 -9.58 24.69 3.02
CA GLN A 108 -9.08 25.15 4.32
C GLN A 108 -8.87 26.66 4.34
N SER A 109 -9.09 27.32 5.48
CA SER A 109 -9.08 28.79 5.57
C SER A 109 -7.71 29.42 5.29
N LYS A 110 -6.63 28.66 5.48
CA LYS A 110 -5.25 29.10 5.23
C LYS A 110 -4.63 28.52 3.95
N GLY A 111 -5.44 27.82 3.14
CA GLY A 111 -4.99 27.02 2.01
C GLY A 111 -4.28 25.75 2.48
N GLY A 112 -4.91 24.59 2.31
CA GLY A 112 -4.39 23.28 2.68
C GLY A 112 -3.30 22.74 1.76
N GLY A 113 -3.05 23.42 0.62
CA GLY A 113 -2.09 23.02 -0.40
C GLY A 113 -2.75 22.39 -1.62
N PRO A 114 -1.97 21.73 -2.49
CA PRO A 114 -2.50 21.05 -3.68
C PRO A 114 -3.53 19.98 -3.31
N GLY A 115 -4.56 19.82 -4.14
CA GLY A 115 -5.58 18.77 -3.97
C GLY A 115 -6.75 19.16 -3.05
N GLU A 116 -6.95 20.46 -2.77
CA GLU A 116 -8.18 20.93 -2.14
C GLU A 116 -9.40 20.70 -3.05
N SER A 117 -10.47 20.17 -2.45
CA SER A 117 -11.75 19.93 -3.09
C SER A 117 -12.88 19.90 -2.05
N GLU A 118 -14.12 20.22 -2.44
CA GLU A 118 -15.30 19.88 -1.63
C GLU A 118 -15.55 18.36 -1.63
N ASP A 119 -15.13 17.65 -2.68
CA ASP A 119 -15.11 16.18 -2.71
C ASP A 119 -13.86 15.65 -1.98
N CYS A 120 -13.91 15.69 -0.65
CA CYS A 120 -12.80 15.35 0.24
C CYS A 120 -13.13 14.29 1.31
N LEU A 121 -14.34 13.72 1.31
CA LEU A 121 -14.79 12.76 2.32
C LEU A 121 -14.20 11.36 2.07
N ASN A 122 -12.90 11.21 2.38
CA ASN A 122 -12.14 9.98 2.20
C ASN A 122 -11.40 9.54 3.48
N LEU A 123 -11.02 8.28 3.51
CA LEU A 123 -10.19 7.70 4.56
C LEU A 123 -9.05 6.85 3.98
N ASN A 124 -8.03 6.65 4.81
CA ASN A 124 -6.89 5.81 4.53
C ASN A 124 -6.85 4.67 5.56
N VAL A 125 -6.53 3.45 5.14
CA VAL A 125 -6.36 2.26 5.99
C VAL A 125 -4.96 1.72 5.83
N PHE A 126 -4.28 1.49 6.96
CA PHE A 126 -2.94 0.91 7.02
C PHE A 126 -2.96 -0.34 7.87
N ALA A 127 -2.39 -1.43 7.37
CA ALA A 127 -2.39 -2.73 8.05
C ALA A 127 -1.09 -3.50 7.81
N PRO A 128 -0.63 -4.35 8.75
CA PRO A 128 0.48 -5.26 8.49
C PRO A 128 0.06 -6.35 7.50
N ALA A 129 1.03 -6.94 6.79
CA ALA A 129 0.77 -7.88 5.69
C ALA A 129 -0.12 -9.10 6.02
N LYS A 130 -0.18 -9.51 7.28
CA LYS A 130 -0.98 -10.65 7.76
C LYS A 130 -1.95 -10.25 8.87
N ALA A 131 -2.55 -9.07 8.76
CA ALA A 131 -3.52 -8.57 9.74
C ALA A 131 -4.71 -9.54 9.89
N ARG A 132 -4.98 -9.98 11.13
CA ARG A 132 -6.17 -10.75 11.51
C ARG A 132 -6.57 -10.38 12.93
N ASN A 133 -7.83 -10.00 13.15
CA ASN A 133 -8.38 -9.67 14.47
C ASN A 133 -7.50 -8.72 15.30
N LEU A 134 -6.91 -7.72 14.65
CA LEU A 134 -6.08 -6.71 15.31
C LEU A 134 -6.93 -5.55 15.82
N PRO A 135 -6.51 -4.85 16.89
CA PRO A 135 -7.14 -3.60 17.30
C PRO A 135 -7.09 -2.56 16.18
N VAL A 136 -8.15 -1.76 16.08
CA VAL A 136 -8.28 -0.68 15.10
C VAL A 136 -8.14 0.67 15.81
N PHE A 137 -7.16 1.46 15.41
CA PHE A 137 -7.02 2.86 15.83
C PHE A 137 -7.60 3.76 14.74
N VAL A 138 -8.51 4.65 15.13
CA VAL A 138 -9.06 5.66 14.22
C VAL A 138 -8.41 7.00 14.55
N TRP A 139 -7.72 7.57 13.57
CA TRP A 139 -7.03 8.85 13.66
C TRP A 139 -7.88 9.96 13.05
N ILE A 140 -8.17 10.95 13.90
CA ILE A 140 -8.82 12.20 13.52
C ILE A 140 -7.76 13.29 13.69
N TYR A 141 -7.44 13.98 12.60
CA TYR A 141 -6.43 15.04 12.63
C TYR A 141 -6.93 16.23 13.46
N GLY A 142 -5.99 16.95 14.08
CA GLY A 142 -6.25 18.27 14.65
C GLY A 142 -6.12 19.38 13.61
N GLY A 143 -6.45 20.61 14.01
CA GLY A 143 -6.39 21.79 13.15
C GLY A 143 -7.53 22.77 13.38
N SER A 144 -8.09 22.77 14.60
CA SER A 144 -9.11 23.70 15.08
C SER A 144 -10.36 23.80 14.19
N ASN A 145 -10.71 22.72 13.49
CA ASN A 145 -11.83 22.72 12.55
C ASN A 145 -11.72 23.86 11.51
N VAL A 146 -10.51 24.10 11.01
CA VAL A 146 -10.26 25.07 9.93
C VAL A 146 -9.16 24.61 8.97
N GLN A 147 -8.38 23.59 9.36
CA GLN A 147 -7.31 23.01 8.57
C GLN A 147 -6.97 21.56 9.02
N GLY A 148 -6.13 20.87 8.24
CA GLY A 148 -5.69 19.50 8.49
C GLY A 148 -6.33 18.44 7.59
N SER A 149 -5.71 17.26 7.51
CA SER A 149 -6.21 16.13 6.72
C SER A 149 -5.58 14.81 7.18
N ALA A 150 -6.08 13.67 6.67
CA ALA A 150 -5.49 12.36 6.92
C ALA A 150 -4.07 12.18 6.32
N ILE A 151 -3.63 13.10 5.47
CA ILE A 151 -2.34 13.06 4.76
C ILE A 151 -1.42 14.21 5.18
N SER A 152 -1.73 14.87 6.30
CA SER A 152 -0.95 16.00 6.80
C SER A 152 0.47 15.57 7.19
N GLU A 153 1.47 16.19 6.54
CA GLU A 153 2.88 15.93 6.81
C GLU A 153 3.34 16.42 8.20
N PHE A 154 2.54 17.25 8.87
CA PHE A 154 2.85 17.78 10.21
C PHE A 154 3.04 16.67 11.26
N TYR A 155 2.34 15.53 11.10
CA TYR A 155 2.43 14.39 12.01
C TYR A 155 3.55 13.41 11.63
N GLY A 156 4.25 13.66 10.52
CA GLY A 156 5.14 12.69 9.90
C GLY A 156 4.38 11.46 9.34
N PRO A 157 5.11 10.40 8.96
CA PRO A 157 4.53 9.16 8.44
C PRO A 157 3.72 8.40 9.52
N ILE A 158 2.40 8.64 9.55
CA ILE A 158 1.47 8.09 10.54
C ILE A 158 1.37 6.55 10.47
N GLU A 159 1.64 5.95 9.32
CA GLU A 159 1.68 4.51 9.11
C GLU A 159 2.78 3.80 9.93
N ASN A 160 3.75 4.54 10.46
CA ASN A 160 4.71 4.00 11.43
C ASN A 160 4.06 3.48 12.71
N ILE A 161 2.84 3.92 13.06
CA ILE A 161 2.07 3.36 14.17
C ILE A 161 1.86 1.86 13.95
N VAL A 162 1.51 1.45 12.72
CA VAL A 162 1.30 0.05 12.32
C VAL A 162 2.60 -0.74 12.30
N ARG A 163 3.73 -0.08 11.96
CA ARG A 163 5.05 -0.74 11.98
C ARG A 163 5.55 -1.05 13.38
N ARG A 164 5.14 -0.25 14.37
CA ARG A 164 5.59 -0.37 15.76
C ARG A 164 4.63 -1.16 16.64
N ASN A 165 3.38 -1.34 16.21
CA ASN A 165 2.33 -1.96 16.99
C ASN A 165 1.52 -2.95 16.14
N PRO A 166 1.07 -4.08 16.70
CA PRO A 166 0.18 -5.00 15.99
C PRO A 166 -1.24 -4.42 15.92
N CYS A 167 -1.48 -3.48 15.01
CA CYS A 167 -2.76 -2.80 14.86
C CYS A 167 -3.10 -2.45 13.41
N VAL A 168 -4.36 -2.10 13.17
CA VAL A 168 -4.82 -1.42 11.95
C VAL A 168 -5.01 0.06 12.29
N LEU A 169 -4.57 0.94 11.40
CA LEU A 169 -4.79 2.39 11.51
C LEU A 169 -5.76 2.83 10.42
N VAL A 170 -6.79 3.57 10.80
CA VAL A 170 -7.73 4.24 9.90
C VAL A 170 -7.59 5.75 10.10
N ALA A 171 -7.14 6.49 9.09
CA ALA A 171 -7.00 7.94 9.15
C ALA A 171 -8.08 8.60 8.29
N MET A 172 -8.86 9.52 8.86
CA MET A 172 -10.02 10.11 8.19
C MET A 172 -9.77 11.55 7.76
N THR A 173 -10.16 11.91 6.54
CA THR A 173 -10.30 13.30 6.08
C THR A 173 -11.75 13.72 6.29
N LEU A 174 -11.99 14.80 7.04
CA LEU A 174 -13.33 15.23 7.46
C LEU A 174 -13.67 16.57 6.81
N GLY A 175 -14.82 16.65 6.17
CA GLY A 175 -15.39 17.92 5.70
C GLY A 175 -16.24 18.56 6.79
N GLU A 176 -16.36 19.89 6.72
CA GLU A 176 -17.25 20.71 7.56
C GLU A 176 -18.45 21.22 6.77
#